data_AF-A0A2M8P6U9-F1
#
_entry.id   AF-A0A2M8P6U9-F1
#
_cell.length_a   1.000
_cell.length_b   1.000
_cell.length_c   1.000
_cell.angle_alpha   90.00
_cell.angle_beta   90.00
_cell.angle_gamma   90.00
#
_symmetry.space_group_name_H-M   'P 1'
#
loop_
_entity.id
_entity.type
_entity.pdbx_description
1 polymer ?
#
loop_
_entity_poly.entity_id
_entity_poly.type
_entity_poly.pdbx_seq_one_letter_code
_entity_poly.pdbx_strand_id
1 'polypeptide(L)'
;ARERLELLLDPGSFRELDAFVVQRSRDFGMDKPENQILGDSVVTGWGTINGRLVYVYSQDFTVFGGSLSEVHAAKIVKIMEMAMKNGAPVIGLNDSGG
;
A
#
# COMPACT_ATOMS: atom_id res chain seq x y z
N ALA A 1 -3.91 8.09 2.89
CA ALA A 1 -3.64 6.73 3.44
C ALA A 1 -2.70 6.70 4.66
N ARG A 2 -1.57 7.42 4.65
CA ARG A 2 -0.49 7.31 5.66
C ARG A 2 -0.92 7.61 7.10
N GLU A 3 -1.71 8.66 7.30
CA GLU A 3 -2.20 9.06 8.63
C GLU A 3 -2.97 7.92 9.33
N ARG A 4 -3.73 7.12 8.55
CA ARG A 4 -4.45 5.96 9.10
C ARG A 4 -3.49 4.90 9.66
N LEU A 5 -2.33 4.72 9.01
CA LEU A 5 -1.29 3.79 9.47
C LEU A 5 -0.55 4.34 10.69
N GLU A 6 -0.32 5.64 10.75
CA GLU A 6 0.29 6.30 11.92
C GLU A 6 -0.58 6.18 13.18
N LEU A 7 -1.92 6.18 13.03
CA LEU A 7 -2.85 5.96 14.13
C LEU A 7 -2.97 4.49 14.53
N LEU A 8 -2.82 3.56 13.57
CA LEU A 8 -3.01 2.13 13.79
C LEU A 8 -1.79 1.46 14.42
N LEU A 9 -0.59 1.83 13.99
CA LEU A 9 0.67 1.18 14.35
C LEU A 9 1.35 1.86 15.53
N ASP A 10 2.18 1.12 16.24
CA ASP A 10 2.99 1.67 17.32
C ASP A 10 3.91 2.78 16.74
N PRO A 11 4.08 3.92 17.44
CA PRO A 11 4.87 5.05 16.95
C PRO A 11 6.28 4.66 16.49
N GLY A 12 6.66 5.08 15.28
CA GLY A 12 7.98 4.81 14.69
C GLY A 12 8.23 3.37 14.23
N SER A 13 7.24 2.47 14.36
CA SER A 13 7.38 1.07 13.94
C SER A 13 7.20 0.85 12.43
N PHE A 14 6.49 1.76 11.75
CA PHE A 14 6.13 1.56 10.35
C PHE A 14 7.36 1.54 9.42
N ARG A 15 7.42 0.50 8.58
CA ARG A 15 8.40 0.32 7.51
C ARG A 15 7.65 0.13 6.20
N GLU A 16 7.69 1.16 5.39
CA GLU A 16 7.05 1.16 4.07
C GLU A 16 7.83 0.31 3.06
N LEU A 17 7.09 -0.36 2.19
CA LEU A 17 7.62 -1.09 1.04
C LEU A 17 7.10 -0.46 -0.24
N ASP A 18 7.94 -0.49 -1.28
CA ASP A 18 7.58 -0.04 -2.62
C ASP A 18 7.04 1.42 -2.64
N ALA A 19 7.66 2.31 -1.85
CA ALA A 19 7.26 3.72 -1.74
C ALA A 19 7.42 4.52 -3.05
N PHE A 20 8.27 4.04 -3.96
CA PHE A 20 8.64 4.74 -5.19
C PHE A 20 8.22 4.02 -6.47
N VAL A 21 7.47 2.93 -6.37
CA VAL A 21 6.97 2.25 -7.58
C VAL A 21 5.88 3.09 -8.24
N VAL A 22 5.74 2.93 -9.55
CA VAL A 22 4.72 3.60 -10.36
C VAL A 22 4.01 2.56 -11.21
N GLN A 23 2.75 2.82 -11.57
CA GLN A 23 2.00 1.97 -12.50
C GLN A 23 2.69 1.90 -13.87
N ARG A 24 2.46 0.81 -14.61
CA ARG A 24 3.15 0.50 -15.87
C ARG A 24 2.25 0.58 -17.11
N SER A 25 0.99 0.95 -16.94
CA SER A 25 0.05 1.09 -18.04
C SER A 25 0.48 2.24 -18.94
N ARG A 26 0.33 2.02 -20.25
CA ARG A 26 0.54 3.04 -21.28
C ARG A 26 -0.76 3.47 -21.96
N ASP A 27 -1.86 2.79 -21.63
CA ASP A 27 -3.14 3.07 -22.21
C ASP A 27 -3.70 4.38 -21.65
N PHE A 28 -4.54 5.07 -22.44
CA PHE A 28 -5.27 6.28 -22.04
C PHE A 28 -4.39 7.41 -21.46
N GLY A 29 -3.10 7.44 -21.81
CA GLY A 29 -2.15 8.46 -21.35
C GLY A 29 -1.61 8.23 -19.93
N MET A 30 -1.69 7.00 -19.42
CA MET A 30 -1.13 6.64 -18.11
C MET A 30 0.40 6.75 -18.07
N ASP A 31 1.09 6.72 -19.20
CA ASP A 31 2.55 6.90 -19.31
C ASP A 31 3.02 8.36 -19.16
N LYS A 32 2.09 9.32 -19.15
CA LYS A 32 2.41 10.74 -18.99
C LYS A 32 2.95 11.04 -17.58
N PRO A 33 3.93 11.96 -17.43
CA PRO A 33 4.55 12.27 -16.14
C PRO A 33 3.57 12.60 -15.01
N GLU A 34 2.47 13.30 -15.30
CA GLU A 34 1.43 13.64 -14.31
C GLU A 34 0.68 12.42 -13.74
N ASN A 35 0.69 11.29 -14.45
CA ASN A 35 0.03 10.05 -14.06
C ASN A 35 1.00 9.02 -13.45
N GLN A 36 2.28 9.37 -13.32
CA GLN A 36 3.33 8.55 -12.73
C GLN A 36 3.50 8.87 -11.24
N ILE A 37 2.48 8.54 -10.45
CA ILE A 37 2.41 8.85 -9.02
C ILE A 37 3.21 7.80 -8.22
N LEU A 38 4.16 8.27 -7.41
CA LEU A 38 5.01 7.42 -6.57
C LEU A 38 4.19 6.68 -5.51
N GLY A 39 4.48 5.39 -5.37
CA GLY A 39 3.79 4.49 -4.46
C GLY A 39 2.48 3.94 -5.00
N ASP A 40 2.00 4.47 -6.13
CA ASP A 40 0.68 4.20 -6.71
C ASP A 40 -0.47 4.47 -5.69
N SER A 41 -1.68 3.96 -5.93
CA SER A 41 -2.86 4.20 -5.09
C SER A 41 -2.93 3.40 -3.79
N VAL A 42 -1.81 2.84 -3.31
CA VAL A 42 -1.77 2.06 -2.05
C VAL A 42 -0.45 2.19 -1.31
N VAL A 43 -0.52 2.46 0.00
CA VAL A 43 0.61 2.41 0.91
C VAL A 43 0.68 1.02 1.53
N THR A 44 1.82 0.35 1.43
CA THR A 44 2.02 -1.02 1.94
C THR A 44 3.26 -1.10 2.81
N GLY A 45 3.24 -1.98 3.80
CA GLY A 45 4.41 -2.22 4.63
C GLY A 45 4.13 -3.12 5.81
N TRP A 46 4.93 -2.96 6.84
CA TRP A 46 4.78 -3.65 8.10
C TRP A 46 5.13 -2.73 9.27
N GLY A 47 4.71 -3.12 10.47
CA GLY A 47 5.01 -2.42 11.71
C GLY A 47 4.63 -3.30 12.89
N THR A 48 4.35 -2.67 14.03
CA THR A 48 3.89 -3.39 15.21
C THR A 48 2.59 -2.82 15.76
N ILE A 49 1.79 -3.67 16.39
CA ILE A 49 0.66 -3.28 17.25
C ILE A 49 0.87 -3.95 18.60
N ASN A 50 1.04 -3.16 19.67
CA ASN A 50 1.42 -3.66 20.98
C ASN A 50 2.69 -4.54 20.92
N GLY A 51 3.69 -4.13 20.12
CA GLY A 51 4.95 -4.84 19.92
C GLY A 51 4.87 -6.12 19.07
N ARG A 52 3.68 -6.48 18.57
CA ARG A 52 3.48 -7.67 17.72
C ARG A 52 3.55 -7.30 16.25
N LEU A 53 4.35 -8.03 15.48
CA LEU A 53 4.50 -7.84 14.03
C LEU A 53 3.13 -7.92 13.33
N VAL A 54 2.84 -6.93 12.50
CA VAL A 54 1.69 -6.92 11.58
C VAL A 54 2.10 -6.39 10.21
N TYR A 55 1.49 -6.93 9.17
CA TYR A 55 1.56 -6.40 7.82
C TYR A 55 0.33 -5.56 7.53
N VAL A 56 0.50 -4.49 6.75
CA VAL A 56 -0.57 -3.53 6.50
C VAL A 56 -0.58 -3.08 5.06
N TYR A 57 -1.78 -2.78 4.57
CA TYR A 57 -1.96 -1.92 3.41
C TYR A 57 -3.07 -0.92 3.67
N SER A 58 -2.92 0.30 3.15
CA SER A 58 -3.94 1.34 3.16
C SER A 58 -4.06 1.94 1.78
N GLN A 59 -5.24 1.80 1.18
CA GLN A 59 -5.54 2.40 -0.11
C GLN A 59 -5.64 3.93 0.03
N ASP A 60 -5.17 4.66 -0.98
CA ASP A 60 -5.20 6.12 -1.01
C ASP A 60 -6.18 6.62 -2.07
N PHE A 61 -7.37 7.02 -1.60
CA PHE A 61 -8.45 7.51 -2.46
C PHE A 61 -8.07 8.75 -3.28
N THR A 62 -7.09 9.54 -2.84
CA THR A 62 -6.66 10.76 -3.54
C THR A 62 -5.90 10.45 -4.84
N VAL A 63 -5.39 9.23 -4.99
CA VAL A 63 -4.66 8.75 -6.17
C VAL A 63 -5.60 7.92 -7.02
N PHE A 64 -6.10 8.48 -8.12
CA PHE A 64 -7.03 7.82 -9.06
C PHE A 64 -8.26 7.19 -8.37
N GLY A 65 -8.80 7.81 -7.31
CA GLY A 65 -9.94 7.25 -6.58
C GLY A 65 -9.63 5.97 -5.78
N GLY A 66 -8.35 5.69 -5.53
CA GLY A 66 -7.92 4.44 -4.90
C GLY A 66 -7.99 3.23 -5.84
N SER A 67 -8.10 3.45 -7.16
CA SER A 67 -8.40 2.38 -8.12
C SER A 67 -7.27 1.34 -8.21
N LEU A 68 -7.63 0.09 -8.47
CA LEU A 68 -6.71 -1.04 -8.43
C LEU A 68 -5.94 -1.19 -9.76
N SER A 69 -4.67 -0.79 -9.75
CA SER A 69 -3.72 -1.05 -10.85
C SER A 69 -3.01 -2.41 -10.67
N GLU A 70 -2.29 -2.87 -11.70
CA GLU A 70 -1.39 -4.03 -11.60
C GLU A 70 -0.37 -3.86 -10.45
N VAL A 71 0.20 -2.66 -10.31
CA VAL A 71 1.23 -2.37 -9.31
C VAL A 71 0.63 -2.27 -7.92
N HIS A 72 -0.56 -1.67 -7.78
CA HIS A 72 -1.35 -1.68 -6.55
C HIS A 72 -1.57 -3.12 -6.06
N ALA A 73 -2.07 -4.00 -6.94
CA ALA A 73 -2.32 -5.39 -6.61
C ALA A 73 -1.02 -6.12 -6.23
N ALA A 74 0.05 -5.93 -6.99
CA ALA A 74 1.35 -6.53 -6.71
C ALA A 74 1.91 -6.14 -5.34
N LYS A 75 1.74 -4.87 -4.92
CA LYS A 75 2.13 -4.40 -3.57
C LYS A 75 1.35 -5.11 -2.47
N ILE A 76 0.03 -5.26 -2.62
CA ILE A 76 -0.82 -5.97 -1.65
C ILE A 76 -0.46 -7.45 -1.58
N VAL A 77 -0.29 -8.11 -2.73
CA VAL A 77 0.11 -9.53 -2.77
C VAL A 77 1.46 -9.73 -2.08
N LYS A 78 2.42 -8.83 -2.32
CA LYS A 78 3.75 -8.90 -1.68
C LYS A 78 3.66 -8.90 -0.15
N ILE A 79 2.89 -7.99 0.45
CA ILE A 79 2.76 -7.96 1.92
C ILE A 79 1.97 -9.16 2.46
N MET A 80 1.00 -9.69 1.70
CA MET A 80 0.31 -10.93 2.06
C MET A 80 1.24 -12.14 2.06
N GLU A 81 2.11 -12.27 1.05
CA GLU A 81 3.12 -13.33 1.01
C GLU A 81 4.11 -13.22 2.17
N MET A 82 4.57 -12.01 2.48
CA MET A 82 5.47 -11.78 3.61
C MET A 82 4.79 -12.14 4.94
N ALA A 83 3.52 -11.78 5.11
CA ALA A 83 2.74 -12.11 6.29
C ALA A 83 2.58 -13.62 6.47
N MET A 84 2.25 -14.35 5.39
CA MET A 84 2.17 -15.81 5.41
C MET A 84 3.52 -16.45 5.78
N LYS A 85 4.63 -15.97 5.22
CA LYS A 85 5.98 -16.50 5.50
C LYS A 85 6.42 -16.29 6.95
N ASN A 86 5.97 -15.20 7.59
CA ASN A 86 6.37 -14.84 8.95
C ASN A 86 5.32 -15.21 10.02
N GLY A 87 4.17 -15.76 9.62
CA GLY A 87 3.09 -16.09 10.55
C GLY A 87 2.50 -14.87 11.26
N ALA A 88 2.38 -13.74 10.55
CA ALA A 88 1.90 -12.47 11.11
C ALA A 88 0.54 -12.06 10.49
N PRO A 89 -0.32 -11.33 11.24
CA PRO A 89 -1.59 -10.83 10.70
C PRO A 89 -1.40 -9.82 9.55
N VAL A 90 -2.43 -9.71 8.70
CA VAL A 90 -2.55 -8.65 7.68
C VAL A 90 -3.77 -7.78 8.02
N ILE A 91 -3.60 -6.47 8.04
CA ILE A 91 -4.70 -5.50 8.17
C ILE A 91 -4.82 -4.70 6.87
N GLY A 92 -5.99 -4.78 6.25
CA GLY A 92 -6.34 -4.03 5.06
C GLY A 92 -7.26 -2.86 5.37
N LEU A 93 -6.80 -1.64 5.09
CA LEU A 93 -7.61 -0.42 5.17
C LEU A 93 -8.08 -0.07 3.75
N ASN A 94 -9.27 -0.57 3.41
CA ASN A 94 -9.83 -0.43 2.08
C ASN A 94 -10.56 0.92 1.93
N ASP A 95 -10.22 1.66 0.88
CA ASP A 95 -10.76 2.97 0.53
C ASP A 95 -10.51 3.21 -0.96
N SER A 96 -11.25 2.47 -1.78
CA SER A 96 -11.08 2.36 -3.23
C SER A 96 -12.43 2.43 -3.92
N GLY A 97 -12.48 3.13 -5.06
CA GLY A 97 -13.66 3.21 -5.91
C GLY A 97 -13.90 2.01 -6.81
N GLY A 98 -12.90 1.12 -6.97
CA GLY A 98 -12.95 -0.04 -7.89
C GLY A 98 -11.63 -0.38 -8.55
#